data_AF-A0A380G094-F1
#
_entry.id   AF-A0A380G094-F1
#
_cell.length_a   1.000
_cell.length_b   1.000
_cell.length_c   1.000
_cell.angle_alpha   90.00
_cell.angle_beta   90.00
_cell.angle_gamma   90.00
#
_symmetry.space_group_name_H-M   'P 1'
#
loop_
_entity.id
_entity.type
_entity.pdbx_description
1 polymer ?
#
loop_
_entity_poly.entity_id
_entity_poly.type
_entity_poly.pdbx_seq_one_letter_code
_entity_poly.pdbx_strand_id
1 'polypeptide(L)' 'MTFITNLFIKFFAFVLETVGTLASHTACATYFDEPEVPEELTNLKR' A
#
# COMPACT_ATOMS: atom_id res chain seq x y z
N MET A 1 -20.01 -3.63 -31.08
CA MET A 1 -19.27 -4.74 -30.44
C MET A 1 -18.00 -4.29 -29.70
N THR A 2 -17.31 -3.23 -30.11
CA THR A 2 -16.05 -2.77 -29.47
C THR A 2 -16.21 -1.68 -28.41
N PHE A 3 -17.30 -0.89 -28.44
CA PHE A 3 -17.52 0.20 -27.48
C PHE A 3 -17.89 -0.30 -26.08
N ILE A 4 -18.82 -1.25 -26.01
CA ILE A 4 -19.31 -1.82 -24.75
C ILE A 4 -18.21 -2.61 -24.03
N THR A 5 -17.40 -3.37 -24.77
CA THR A 5 -16.26 -4.10 -24.21
C THR A 5 -15.17 -3.16 -23.70
N ASN A 6 -14.87 -2.07 -24.41
CA ASN A 6 -13.95 -1.05 -23.92
C ASN A 6 -14.46 -0.36 -22.65
N LEU A 7 -15.77 -0.07 -22.56
CA LEU A 7 -16.35 0.54 -21.36
C LEU A 7 -16.29 -0.41 -20.16
N PHE A 8 -16.56 -1.69 -20.38
CA PHE A 8 -16.42 -2.74 -19.37
C PHE A 8 -14.98 -2.87 -18.87
N ILE A 9 -14.00 -2.95 -19.78
CA ILE A 9 -12.58 -3.04 -19.41
C ILE A 9 -12.15 -1.80 -18.61
N LYS A 10 -12.57 -0.60 -19.02
CA LYS A 10 -12.27 0.65 -18.28
C LYS A 10 -12.85 0.66 -16.88
N PHE A 11 -14.05 0.13 -16.69
CA PHE A 11 -14.67 0.03 -15.38
C PHE A 11 -13.86 -0.88 -14.44
N PHE A 12 -13.45 -2.06 -14.94
CA PHE A 12 -12.61 -2.96 -14.15
C PHE A 12 -11.22 -2.40 -13.86
N ALA A 13 -10.61 -1.69 -14.83
CA ALA A 13 -9.35 -1.00 -14.61
C ALA A 13 -9.44 0.04 -13.49
N PHE A 14 -10.51 0.84 -13.46
CA PHE A 14 -10.76 1.81 -12.39
C PHE A 14 -10.93 1.15 -11.01
N VAL A 15 -11.66 0.04 -10.94
CA VAL A 15 -11.82 -0.72 -9.69
C VAL A 15 -10.48 -1.32 -9.22
N LEU A 16 -9.69 -1.90 -10.12
CA LEU A 16 -8.38 -2.48 -9.77
C LEU A 16 -7.36 -1.40 -9.35
N GLU A 17 -7.39 -0.23 -9.99
CA GLU A 17 -6.54 0.90 -9.65
C GLU A 17 -6.87 1.47 -8.26
N THR A 18 -8.16 1.63 -7.94
CA THR A 18 -8.60 2.08 -6.61
C THR A 18 -8.26 1.06 -5.51
N VAL A 19 -8.41 -0.24 -5.77
CA VAL A 19 -8.00 -1.28 -4.82
C VAL A 19 -6.48 -1.32 -4.65
N GLY A 20 -5.72 -1.22 -5.74
CA GLY A 20 -4.26 -1.23 -5.71
C GLY A 20 -3.66 -0.02 -4.98
N THR A 21 -4.23 1.17 -5.19
CA THR A 21 -3.81 2.39 -4.48
C THR A 21 -4.11 2.29 -2.98
N LEU A 22 -5.32 1.88 -2.60
CA LEU A 22 -5.68 1.68 -1.19
C LEU A 22 -4.80 0.62 -0.51
N ALA A 23 -4.54 -0.51 -1.17
CA ALA A 23 -3.66 -1.57 -0.65
C ALA A 23 -2.20 -1.11 -0.51
N SER A 24 -1.72 -0.25 -1.42
CA SER A 24 -0.37 0.30 -1.33
C SER A 24 -0.20 1.25 -0.13
N HIS A 25 -1.25 2.00 0.21
CA HIS A 25 -1.23 2.89 1.37
C HIS A 25 -1.29 2.12 2.70
N THR A 26 -2.07 1.03 2.79
CA THR A 26 -2.21 0.26 4.03
C THR A 26 -1.04 -0.67 4.30
N ALA A 27 -0.50 -1.33 3.27
CA ALA A 27 0.64 -2.24 3.45
C ALA A 27 1.92 -1.51 3.87
N CYS A 28 2.17 -0.31 3.34
CA CYS A 28 3.31 0.49 3.78
C CYS A 28 3.09 1.09 5.18
N ALA A 29 1.86 1.45 5.56
CA ALA A 29 1.59 2.00 6.90
C ALA A 29 1.95 1.01 8.04
N THR A 30 1.74 -0.29 7.84
CA THR A 30 2.03 -1.32 8.84
C THR A 30 3.48 -1.81 8.84
N TYR A 31 4.27 -1.47 7.81
CA TYR A 31 5.68 -1.86 7.69
C TYR A 31 6.64 -0.82 8.29
N PHE A 32 6.15 0.38 8.60
CA PHE A 32 6.91 1.47 9.23
C PHE A 32 6.71 1.58 10.75
N ASP A 33 5.94 0.66 11.35
CA ASP A 33 6.02 0.41 12.80
C ASP A 33 7.32 -0.36 13.07
N GLU A 34 8.46 0.33 12.88
CA GLU A 34 9.75 -0.19 13.32
C GLU A 34 9.62 -0.57 14.81
N PRO A 35 10.06 -1.78 15.20
CA PRO A 35 10.07 -2.15 16.61
C PRO A 35 10.88 -1.10 17.37
N GLU A 36 10.37 -0.66 18.51
CA GLU A 36 11.04 0.31 19.39
C GLU A 36 12.50 -0.11 19.55
N VAL A 37 13.43 0.79 19.22
CA VAL A 37 14.86 0.49 19.22
C VAL A 37 15.23 0.02 20.63
N PRO A 38 15.81 -1.19 20.78
CA PRO A 38 16.06 -1.75 22.10
C PRO A 38 16.95 -0.82 22.91
N GLU A 39 16.66 -0.70 24.20
CA GLU A 39 17.33 0.21 25.13
C GLU A 39 18.86 0.01 25.13
N GLU A 40 19.32 -1.22 24.88
CA GLU A 40 20.73 -1.59 24.77
C GLU A 40 21.49 -0.86 23.64
N LEU A 41 20.80 -0.46 22.57
CA LEU A 41 21.38 0.27 21.43
C LEU A 41 21.26 1.79 21.57
N THR A 42 20.29 2.28 22.36
CA THR A 42 20.09 3.72 22.62
C THR A 42 20.84 4.20 23.85
N ASN A 43 21.11 3.33 24.83
CA ASN A 43 21.90 3.64 26.04
C ASN A 43 23.40 3.36 25.84
N LEU A 44 24.02 4.03 24.85
CA LEU A 44 25.47 4.03 24.69
C LEU A 44 26.10 4.89 25.79
N LYS A 45 26.20 4.32 27.01
CA LYS A 45 26.92 4.90 28.14
C LYS A 45 28.37 5.16 27.73
N ARG A 46 28.74 6.44 27.68
CA ARG A 46 30.12 6.93 27.59
C ARG A 46 30.81 6.86 28.95
#